data_AF-A0A7G8XA10-F1
#
_entry.id   AF-A0A7G8XA10-F1
#
_cell.length_a   1.000
_cell.length_b   1.000
_cell.length_c   1.000
_cell.angle_alpha   90.00
_cell.angle_beta   90.00
_cell.angle_gamma   90.00
#
_symmetry.space_group_name_H-M   'P 1'
#
loop_
_entity.id
_entity.type
_entity.pdbx_description
1 polymer ?
#
loop_
_entity_poly.entity_id
_entity_poly.type
_entity_poly.pdbx_seq_one_letter_code
_entity_poly.pdbx_strand_id
1 'polypeptide(L)' 'MKVPMVKKRLPDGTLGPLEPAFPEMVGEIDETTLLMLNAIVGMQEQIDALKTEIETAKGGGE' A
#
# COMPACT_ATOMS: atom_id res chain seq x y z
N MET A 1 2.74 10.10 -3.54
CA MET A 1 2.35 11.38 -4.17
C MET A 1 1.89 12.35 -3.08
N LYS A 2 2.14 13.66 -3.21
CA LYS A 2 1.67 14.67 -2.24
C LYS A 2 0.31 15.21 -2.69
N VAL A 3 -0.71 15.08 -1.85
CA VAL A 3 -2.07 15.56 -2.17
C VAL A 3 -2.08 17.09 -2.21
N PRO A 4 -2.62 17.74 -3.26
CA PRO A 4 -2.70 19.19 -3.34
C PRO A 4 -3.66 19.76 -2.29
N MET A 5 -3.27 20.86 -1.65
CA MET A 5 -4.05 21.55 -0.62
C MET A 5 -4.83 22.71 -1.26
N VAL A 6 -6.12 22.84 -0.93
CA VAL A 6 -7.01 23.88 -1.47
C VAL A 6 -7.80 24.55 -0.36
N LYS A 7 -8.23 25.79 -0.60
CA LYS A 7 -9.17 26.49 0.28
C LYS A 7 -10.56 26.43 -0.34
N LYS A 8 -11.53 25.87 0.36
CA LYS A 8 -12.93 25.88 -0.07
C LYS A 8 -13.53 27.26 0.19
N ARG A 9 -14.40 27.72 -0.71
CA ARG A 9 -15.17 28.94 -0.49
C ARG A 9 -16.36 28.62 0.41
N LEU A 10 -16.51 29.36 1.49
CA LEU A 10 -17.61 29.22 2.44
C LEU A 10 -18.87 29.93 1.89
N PRO A 11 -20.08 29.63 2.42
CA PRO A 11 -21.33 30.24 1.97
C PRO A 11 -21.38 31.77 2.10
N ASP A 12 -20.59 32.32 3.01
CA ASP A 12 -20.40 33.77 3.22
C ASP A 12 -19.42 34.41 2.22
N GLY A 13 -18.87 33.63 1.28
CA GLY A 13 -17.92 34.07 0.27
C GLY A 13 -16.47 34.15 0.75
N THR A 14 -16.20 33.90 2.04
CA THR A 14 -14.84 33.86 2.58
C THR A 14 -14.12 32.56 2.21
N LEU A 15 -12.79 32.53 2.36
CA LEU A 15 -12.00 31.33 2.16
C LEU A 15 -11.86 30.56 3.47
N GLY A 16 -12.26 29.30 3.45
CA GLY A 16 -12.09 28.37 4.57
C GLY A 16 -10.63 27.92 4.77
N PRO A 17 -10.40 27.03 5.74
CA PRO A 17 -9.08 26.48 6.04
C PRO A 17 -8.49 25.70 4.84
N LEU A 18 -7.17 25.50 4.87
CA LEU A 18 -6.49 24.65 3.89
C LEU A 18 -6.82 23.19 4.15
N GLU A 19 -7.47 22.54 3.20
CA GLU A 19 -7.84 21.13 3.24
C GLU A 19 -7.25 20.38 2.04
N PRO A 20 -7.01 19.06 2.16
CA PRO A 20 -6.66 18.24 1.01
C PRO A 20 -7.76 18.30 -0.06
N ALA A 21 -7.40 18.49 -1.33
CA ALA A 21 -8.35 18.51 -2.43
C ALA A 21 -9.10 17.17 -2.58
N PHE A 22 -8.45 16.07 -2.17
CA PHE A 22 -9.00 14.72 -2.18
C PHE A 22 -8.77 14.09 -0.80
N PRO A 23 -9.70 14.27 0.15
CA PRO A 23 -9.56 13.75 1.52
C PRO A 23 -9.36 12.23 1.57
N GLU A 24 -10.04 11.51 0.67
CA GLU A 24 -9.99 10.04 0.59
C GLU A 24 -8.63 9.50 0.13
N MET A 25 -7.85 10.29 -0.62
CA MET A 25 -6.48 9.93 -1.01
C MET A 25 -5.46 10.16 0.10
N VAL A 26 -5.86 10.78 1.21
CA VAL A 26 -5.09 10.86 2.45
C VAL A 26 -5.44 9.68 3.38
N GLY A 27 -6.28 8.75 2.91
CA GLY A 27 -6.61 7.53 3.62
C GLY A 27 -5.35 6.72 3.91
N GLU A 28 -5.01 6.62 5.19
CA GLU A 28 -4.09 5.61 5.70
C GLU A 28 -4.59 4.24 5.24
N ILE A 29 -3.67 3.36 4.81
CA ILE A 29 -4.03 1.98 4.51
C ILE A 29 -4.62 1.40 5.81
N ASP A 30 -5.86 0.94 5.75
CA ASP A 30 -6.54 0.30 6.87
C ASP A 30 -5.64 -0.82 7.47
N GLU A 31 -5.55 -0.90 8.79
CA GLU A 31 -4.64 -1.82 9.49
C GLU A 31 -4.88 -3.28 9.11
N THR A 32 -6.14 -3.67 8.83
CA THR A 32 -6.47 -5.02 8.37
C THR A 32 -5.89 -5.30 7.00
N THR A 33 -5.99 -4.31 6.10
CA THR A 33 -5.39 -4.39 4.76
C THR A 33 -3.88 -4.49 4.85
N LEU A 34 -3.25 -3.70 5.72
CA LEU A 34 -1.81 -3.76 5.97
C LEU A 34 -1.38 -5.14 6.49
N LEU A 35 -2.13 -5.70 7.45
CA LEU A 35 -1.86 -7.03 8.00
C LEU A 35 -1.97 -8.13 6.93
N MET A 36 -3.00 -8.07 6.09
CA MET A 36 -3.15 -9.00 4.98
C MET A 36 -2.00 -8.90 3.98
N LEU A 37 -1.58 -7.68 3.62
CA LEU A 37 -0.46 -7.48 2.71
C LEU A 37 0.84 -8.06 3.27
N ASN A 38 1.09 -7.85 4.57
CA ASN A 38 2.26 -8.45 5.25
C ASN A 38 2.21 -9.98 5.24
N ALA A 39 1.04 -10.58 5.47
CA ALA A 39 0.88 -12.04 5.39
C ALA A 39 1.14 -12.57 3.98
N ILE A 40 0.67 -11.86 2.95
CA ILE A 40 0.91 -12.22 1.53
C ILE A 40 2.40 -12.17 1.21
N VAL A 41 3.11 -11.13 1.64
CA VAL A 41 4.56 -11.01 1.45
C VAL A 41 5.29 -12.19 2.10
N GLY A 42 4.97 -12.53 3.34
CA GLY A 42 5.58 -13.68 4.02
C GLY A 42 5.32 -15.02 3.32
N MET A 43 4.13 -15.22 2.75
CA MET A 43 3.84 -16.42 1.94
C MET A 43 4.66 -16.44 0.64
N GLN A 44 4.84 -15.28 -0.01
CA GLN A 44 5.62 -15.20 -1.25
C GLN A 44 7.10 -15.54 -1.00
N GLU A 45 7.68 -15.05 0.09
CA GLU A 45 9.06 -15.39 0.48
C GLU A 45 9.24 -16.91 0.71
N GLN A 46 8.27 -17.56 1.35
CA GLN A 46 8.29 -19.03 1.54
C GLN A 46 8.19 -19.78 0.20
N ILE A 47 7.32 -19.32 -0.70
CA ILE A 47 7.18 -19.90 -2.04
C ILE A 47 8.50 -19.81 -2.79
N ASP A 48 9.20 -18.68 -2.70
CA ASP A 48 10.45 -18.49 -3.41
C ASP A 48 11.59 -19.34 -2.83
N ALA A 49 11.64 -19.51 -1.50
CA ALA A 49 12.53 -20.49 -0.87
C ALA A 49 12.29 -21.93 -1.37
N LEU A 50 11.02 -22.36 -1.40
CA LEU A 50 10.65 -23.70 -1.90
C LEU A 50 10.99 -23.90 -3.39
N LYS A 51 10.82 -22.86 -4.21
CA LYS A 51 11.22 -22.93 -5.63
C LYS A 51 12.72 -23.14 -5.76
N THR A 52 13.54 -22.44 -4.98
CA THR A 52 14.99 -22.61 -4.97
C THR A 52 15.39 -24.03 -4.53
N GLU A 53 14.73 -24.58 -3.51
CA GLU A 53 14.95 -25.97 -3.09
C GLU A 53 14.62 -26.97 -4.21
N ILE A 54 13.49 -26.77 -4.90
CA ILE A 54 13.08 -27.62 -6.03
C ILE A 54 14.09 -27.53 -7.18
N GLU A 55 14.56 -26.33 -7.53
CA GLU A 55 15.58 -26.16 -8.57
C GLU A 55 16.89 -26.85 -8.21
N THR A 56 17.31 -26.74 -6.95
CA THR A 56 18.50 -27.43 -6.43
C THR A 56 18.33 -28.96 -6.49
N ALA A 57 17.17 -29.48 -6.08
CA ALA A 57 16.86 -30.91 -6.14
C ALA A 57 16.78 -31.44 -7.58
N LYS A 58 16.32 -30.62 -8.54
CA LYS A 58 16.31 -30.96 -9.96
C LYS A 58 17.71 -30.93 -10.57
N GLY A 59 18.59 -30.05 -10.11
CA GLY A 59 19.98 -29.94 -10.57
C GLY A 59 20.95 -30.95 -9.95
N GLY A 60 20.60 -31.60 -8.83
CA GLY A 60 21.42 -32.60 -8.15
C GLY A 60 21.35 -34.03 -8.72
N GLY A 61 20.74 -34.20 -9.90
CA GLY A 61 20.58 -35.49 -10.57
C GLY A 61 21.52 -35.73 -11.76
N GLU A 62 22.50 -34.84 -11.98
CA GLU A 62 23.57 -35.02 -12.98
C GLU A 62 24.83 -35.65 -12.37
#